data_AF-A0A7G1IP50-F1
#
_entry.id   AF-A0A7G1IP50-F1
#
_cell.length_a   1.000
_cell.length_b   1.000
_cell.length_c   1.000
_cell.angle_alpha   90.00
_cell.angle_beta   90.00
_cell.angle_gamma   90.00
#
_symmetry.space_group_name_H-M   'P 1'
#
loop_
_entity.id
_entity.type
_entity.pdbx_description
1 polymer ?
#
loop_
_entity_poly.entity_id
_entity_poly.type
_entity_poly.pdbx_seq_one_letter_code
_entity_poly.pdbx_strand_id
1 'polypeptide(L)'
;MLALSQGKGISLIPRQRKLTTQEAADLVDISRPTLVKLLEYGRILFEMAGWHHKVSPDVLLEYQRQTRANRRAALDELTQDAAGEIEAILKAQ
;
A
#
# COMPACT_ATOMS: atom_id res chain seq x y z
N MET A 1 -17.53 18.57 -3.29
CA MET A 1 -17.87 18.72 -1.84
C MET A 1 -18.75 17.56 -1.36
N LEU A 2 -18.43 16.30 -1.69
CA LEU A 2 -19.28 15.14 -1.35
C LEU A 2 -18.73 14.28 -0.19
N ALA A 3 -17.45 14.44 0.16
CA ALA A 3 -16.81 13.62 1.18
C ALA A 3 -17.10 14.10 2.62
N LEU A 4 -17.45 15.38 2.81
CA LEU A 4 -17.86 15.92 4.12
C LEU A 4 -19.23 15.38 4.57
N SER A 5 -20.12 14.99 3.65
CA SER A 5 -21.50 14.60 3.99
C SER A 5 -21.64 13.15 4.48
N GLN A 6 -20.56 12.36 4.47
CA GLN A 6 -20.56 10.94 4.88
C GLN A 6 -19.88 10.72 6.24
N GLY A 7 -19.56 11.79 6.99
CA GLY A 7 -18.87 11.67 8.28
C GLY A 7 -17.45 11.10 8.19
N LYS A 8 -16.90 10.95 6.97
CA LYS A 8 -15.52 10.50 6.75
C LYS A 8 -14.60 11.72 6.81
N GLY A 9 -13.78 11.78 7.86
CA GLY A 9 -12.76 12.81 8.01
C GLY A 9 -11.82 12.80 6.80
N ILE A 10 -11.66 13.96 6.16
CA ILE A 10 -10.73 14.14 5.05
C ILE A 10 -9.48 14.80 5.63
N SER A 11 -8.32 14.17 5.49
CA SER A 11 -7.03 14.77 5.86
C SER A 11 -6.36 15.34 4.60
N LEU A 12 -6.03 16.64 4.62
CA LEU A 12 -5.24 17.30 3.59
C LEU A 12 -3.78 17.31 4.02
N ILE A 13 -2.94 16.57 3.32
CA ILE A 13 -1.50 16.53 3.56
C ILE A 13 -0.81 17.19 2.37
N PRO A 14 -0.07 18.30 2.57
CA PRO A 14 0.75 18.90 1.52
C PRO A 14 1.79 17.89 1.01
N ARG A 15 1.92 17.73 -0.31
CA ARG A 15 2.83 16.74 -0.93
C ARG A 15 4.28 16.84 -0.46
N GLN A 16 4.76 18.05 -0.22
CA GLN A 16 6.14 18.32 0.17
C GLN A 16 6.40 18.15 1.68
N ARG A 17 5.35 17.94 2.48
CA ARG A 17 5.50 17.72 3.93
C ARG A 17 6.05 16.31 4.15
N LYS A 18 7.15 16.20 4.90
CA LYS A 18 7.64 14.92 5.38
C LYS A 18 6.85 14.45 6.59
N LEU A 19 6.42 13.19 6.57
CA LEU A 19 5.62 12.56 7.61
C LEU A 19 6.49 11.83 8.62
N THR A 20 6.11 11.85 9.88
CA THR A 20 6.60 10.92 10.90
C THR A 20 6.20 9.49 10.54
N THR A 21 6.86 8.50 11.14
CA THR A 21 6.46 7.08 10.97
C THR A 21 5.03 6.80 11.42
N GLN A 22 4.48 7.59 12.36
CA GLN A 22 3.09 7.42 12.78
C GLN A 22 2.14 7.94 11.71
N GLU A 23 2.28 9.22 11.32
CA GLU A 23 1.46 9.83 10.25
C GLU A 23 1.54 9.03 8.93
N ALA A 24 2.72 8.49 8.62
CA ALA A 24 2.94 7.66 7.44
C ALA A 24 2.21 6.32 7.52
N ALA A 25 2.21 5.68 8.69
CA ALA A 25 1.55 4.41 8.93
C ALA A 25 0.02 4.58 8.83
N ASP A 26 -0.50 5.65 9.43
CA ASP A 26 -1.91 6.03 9.37
C ASP A 26 -2.33 6.32 7.91
N LEU A 27 -1.47 6.95 7.10
CA LEU A 27 -1.76 7.27 5.70
C LEU A 27 -1.92 6.02 4.81
N VAL A 28 -1.10 4.98 5.02
CA VAL A 28 -1.14 3.75 4.21
C VAL A 28 -1.93 2.61 4.87
N ASP A 29 -2.57 2.90 6.00
CA ASP A 29 -3.42 1.98 6.77
C ASP A 29 -2.70 0.69 7.18
N ILE A 30 -1.52 0.85 7.78
CA ILE A 30 -0.75 -0.27 8.37
C ILE A 30 -0.29 0.11 9.78
N SER A 31 0.13 -0.89 10.57
CA SER A 31 0.71 -0.61 11.88
C SER A 31 2.08 0.06 11.73
N ARG A 32 2.40 1.00 12.65
CA ARG A 32 3.71 1.64 12.71
C ARG A 32 4.88 0.63 12.75
N PRO A 33 4.84 -0.46 13.56
CA PRO A 33 5.93 -1.45 13.54
C PRO A 33 6.14 -2.08 12.17
N THR A 34 5.07 -2.36 11.42
CA THR A 34 5.17 -2.87 10.05
C THR A 34 5.81 -1.83 9.14
N LEU A 35 5.40 -0.57 9.22
CA LEU A 35 6.04 0.50 8.45
C LEU A 35 7.54 0.58 8.74
N VAL A 36 7.93 0.58 10.02
CA VAL A 36 9.35 0.66 10.42
C VAL A 36 10.16 -0.47 9.79
N LYS A 37 9.67 -1.71 9.83
CA LYS A 37 10.33 -2.85 9.16
C LYS A 37 10.48 -2.62 7.65
N LEU A 38 9.47 -2.07 6.98
CA LEU A 38 9.54 -1.77 5.55
C LEU A 38 10.60 -0.69 5.23
N LEU A 39 10.77 0.30 6.10
CA LEU A 39 11.83 1.30 5.98
C LEU A 39 13.21 0.65 6.18
N GLU A 40 13.37 -0.16 7.23
CA GLU A 40 14.62 -0.88 7.54
C GLU A 40 15.02 -1.87 6.44
N TYR A 41 14.03 -2.53 5.80
CA TYR A 41 14.25 -3.41 4.66
C TYR A 41 14.46 -2.66 3.33
N GLY A 42 14.47 -1.32 3.34
CA GLY A 42 14.65 -0.51 2.13
C GLY A 42 13.51 -0.62 1.12
N ARG A 43 12.33 -1.10 1.54
CA ARG A 43 11.15 -1.21 0.68
C ARG A 43 10.44 0.13 0.49
N ILE A 44 10.59 1.03 1.46
CA ILE A 44 10.07 2.39 1.40
C ILE A 44 11.24 3.33 1.67
N LEU A 45 11.45 4.30 0.78
CA LEU A 45 12.50 5.30 0.96
C LEU A 45 12.14 6.25 2.10
N PHE A 46 13.13 6.60 2.91
CA PHE A 46 12.98 7.55 4.00
C PHE A 46 14.23 8.44 4.11
N GLU A 47 14.06 9.53 4.84
CA GLU A 47 15.13 10.43 5.24
C GLU A 47 15.22 10.48 6.76
N MET A 48 16.39 10.81 7.28
CA MET A 48 16.58 11.08 8.70
C MET A 48 16.45 12.58 8.97
N ALA A 49 15.58 12.97 9.89
CA ALA A 49 15.57 14.31 10.46
C ALA A 49 16.03 14.21 11.93
N GLY A 50 17.32 14.40 12.15
CA GLY A 50 17.96 14.05 13.41
C GLY A 50 17.89 12.54 13.64
N TRP A 51 17.13 12.11 14.64
CA TRP A 51 17.03 10.71 15.09
C TRP A 51 15.76 10.01 14.61
N HIS A 52 14.87 10.73 13.90
CA HIS A 52 13.58 10.21 13.49
C HIS A 52 13.53 10.00 11.97
N HIS A 53 12.99 8.84 11.56
CA HIS A 53 12.61 8.61 10.17
C HIS A 53 11.50 9.57 9.73
N LYS A 54 11.67 10.08 8.52
CA LYS A 54 10.75 10.97 7.82
C LYS A 54 10.48 10.43 6.44
N VAL A 55 9.21 10.36 6.06
CA VAL A 55 8.77 9.73 4.81
C VAL A 55 7.95 10.71 3.98
N SER A 56 8.20 10.76 2.68
CA SER A 56 7.36 11.56 1.78
C SER A 56 6.02 10.85 1.52
N PRO A 57 4.88 11.58 1.51
CA PRO A 57 3.59 11.05 1.10
C PRO A 57 3.63 10.41 -0.29
N ASP A 58 4.39 10.96 -1.24
CA ASP A 58 4.43 10.46 -2.61
C ASP A 58 5.06 9.05 -2.68
N VAL A 59 6.11 8.81 -1.90
CA VAL A 59 6.77 7.50 -1.79
C VAL A 59 5.81 6.47 -1.17
N LEU A 60 5.06 6.86 -0.14
CA LEU A 60 4.08 6.00 0.53
C LEU A 60 2.94 5.59 -0.41
N LEU A 61 2.41 6.55 -1.17
CA LEU A 61 1.34 6.31 -2.13
C LEU A 61 1.82 5.40 -3.28
N GLU A 62 3.06 5.58 -3.73
CA GLU A 62 3.65 4.69 -4.75
C GLU A 62 3.78 3.25 -4.24
N TYR A 63 4.33 3.08 -3.04
CA TYR A 63 4.41 1.77 -2.40
C TYR A 63 3.03 1.09 -2.28
N GLN A 64 2.00 1.86 -1.88
CA GLN A 64 0.64 1.33 -1.75
C GLN A 64 0.06 0.93 -3.12
N ARG A 65 0.31 1.71 -4.18
CA ARG A 65 -0.09 1.36 -5.56
C ARG A 65 0.55 0.06 -6.01
N GLN A 66 1.87 -0.07 -5.87
CA GLN A 66 2.58 -1.29 -6.28
C GLN A 66 2.08 -2.52 -5.51
N THR A 67 1.88 -2.37 -4.20
CA THR A 67 1.38 -3.48 -3.35
C THR A 67 -0.01 -3.92 -3.77
N ARG A 68 -0.91 -2.99 -4.10
CA ARG A 68 -2.26 -3.31 -4.59
C ARG A 68 -2.22 -3.98 -5.96
N ALA A 69 -1.36 -3.52 -6.86
CA ALA A 69 -1.17 -4.13 -8.18
C ALA A 69 -0.65 -5.58 -8.06
N ASN A 70 0.37 -5.80 -7.23
CA ASN A 70 0.93 -7.13 -6.99
C ASN A 70 -0.12 -8.09 -6.38
N ARG A 71 -0.91 -7.60 -5.41
CA ARG A 71 -1.98 -8.41 -4.81
C ARG A 71 -3.06 -8.77 -5.84
N ARG A 72 -3.43 -7.82 -6.72
CA ARG A 72 -4.39 -8.09 -7.79
C ARG A 72 -3.86 -9.15 -8.76
N ALA A 73 -2.62 -8.97 -9.24
CA ALA A 73 -1.99 -9.91 -10.16
C ALA A 73 -1.93 -11.34 -9.58
N ALA A 74 -1.54 -11.49 -8.30
CA ALA A 74 -1.51 -12.81 -7.65
C ALA A 74 -2.90 -13.45 -7.52
N LEU A 75 -3.95 -12.67 -7.28
CA LEU A 75 -5.33 -13.19 -7.25
C LEU A 75 -5.82 -13.59 -8.65
N ASP A 76 -5.43 -12.82 -9.66
CA ASP A 76 -5.79 -13.10 -11.06
C ASP A 76 -5.08 -14.38 -11.54
N GLU A 77 -3.82 -14.58 -11.18
CA GLU A 77 -3.04 -15.82 -11.44
C GLU A 77 -3.72 -17.04 -10.81
N LEU A 78 -4.08 -16.99 -9.52
CA LEU A 78 -4.79 -18.09 -8.86
C LEU A 78 -6.15 -18.42 -9.50
N THR A 79 -6.82 -17.41 -10.05
CA THR A 79 -8.12 -17.59 -10.72
C THR A 79 -7.93 -18.17 -12.12
N GLN A 80 -6.89 -17.74 -12.84
CA GLN A 80 -6.53 -18.29 -14.16
C GLN A 80 -6.09 -19.76 -14.06
N ASP A 81 -5.28 -20.09 -13.06
CA ASP A 81 -4.85 -21.48 -12.81
C ASP A 81 -6.05 -22.37 -12.51
N ALA A 82 -6.93 -21.94 -11.60
CA ALA A 82 -8.15 -22.69 -11.26
C ALA A 82 -9.10 -22.84 -12.47
N ALA A 83 -9.26 -21.80 -13.29
CA ALA A 83 -10.09 -21.86 -14.49
C ALA A 83 -9.48 -22.78 -15.57
N GLY A 84 -8.16 -22.76 -15.72
CA GLY A 84 -7.42 -23.63 -16.65
C GLY A 84 -7.50 -25.11 -16.26
N GLU A 85 -7.41 -25.42 -14.96
CA GLU A 85 -7.61 -26.78 -14.45
C GLU A 85 -9.04 -27.30 -14.74
N ILE A 86 -10.06 -26.46 -14.53
CA ILE A 86 -11.45 -26.82 -14.83
C ILE A 86 -11.66 -27.06 -16.33
N GLU A 87 -11.10 -26.21 -17.19
CA GLU A 87 -11.21 -26.38 -18.65
C GLU A 87 -10.49 -27.66 -19.13
N ALA A 88 -9.34 -27.98 -18.55
CA ALA A 88 -8.61 -29.22 -18.85
C ALA A 88 -9.40 -30.48 -18.45
N ILE A 89 -10.08 -30.45 -17.30
CA ILE A 89 -10.96 -31.53 -16.84
C ILE A 89 -12.15 -31.70 -17.79
N LEU A 90 -12.74 -30.61 -18.27
CA LEU A 90 -13.89 -30.65 -19.18
C LEU A 90 -13.53 -31.12 -20.60
N LYS A 91 -12.31 -30.84 -21.08
CA LYS A 91 -11.83 -31.31 -22.40
C LYS A 91 -11.34 -32.76 -22.40
N ALA A 92 -11.12 -33.35 -21.24
CA ALA A 92 -10.69 -34.74 -21.10
C ALA A 92 -11.87 -35.75 -21.06
N GLN A 93 -13.10 -35.29 -21.29
CA GLN A 93 -14.34 -36.08 -21.34
C GLN A 93 -14.87 -36.21 -22.77
#